data_AF-A0A2N5ADC2-F1
#
_entry.id   AF-A0A2N5ADC2-F1
#
_cell.length_a   1.000
_cell.length_b   1.000
_cell.length_c   1.000
_cell.angle_alpha   90.00
_cell.angle_beta   90.00
_cell.angle_gamma   90.00
#
_symmetry.space_group_name_H-M   'P 1'
#
loop_
_entity.id
_entity.type
_entity.pdbx_description
1 polymer ?
#
loop_
_entity_poly.entity_id
_entity_poly.type
_entity_poly.pdbx_seq_one_letter_code
_entity_poly.pdbx_strand_id
1 'polypeptide(L)'
;QQTRAIQYNQALQALERAKALCHLPDLTPESADEWLETFQAKEQEATEKMLSLEQKMSVAQTAHSQFEQAYQLVAAINGPLARNEAWDVARELLRDGVNQRHQAEQAQGLRSRLNELEQRLREQQDAERQLAEFCKRQGKRYDIDDLETLHQELEARIASLADSVSNAQEQRMTLRQELEQLQSRTQTLMRRAPIWLAAQNSLNQLCEQSGEQFESGQEVTEYLQQLLEREREAIVERDEVGARKRAIDEEIERLSQPGGSEDPRLNALAERFGGVLLSEIYDDVSLEDAPYFSALYGPSRHAIVVPDLSQVAEQLEGLEDCPEDLYLIEGDPQSFDDSVFSVDELEKAVVVKIADRQWRYSRFPTLPLFGRAARENRIETLHAERESLSERFATLSFDVQKTQRLHQAFSRFIGSHLAVAFEDDPEEEIRKLNSRRGELERALNAHESDNQQNRVQYEQAKEGVSALNRLLPRLNLLADDTLADRVDEIQERLDEAQEAVRFIQQHGNQLAKLEPIVSVLQSDPEQFEQLKEDYAYAQQTQRDARQQAFALAEVVQRRAH
;
A
#
# COMPACT_ATOMS: atom_id res chain seq x y z
N GLN A 1 -16.38 61.11 -153.36
CA GLN A 1 -15.64 59.93 -153.85
C GLN A 1 -14.56 59.47 -152.87
N GLN A 2 -13.75 60.35 -152.25
CA GLN A 2 -12.73 59.95 -151.25
C GLN A 2 -13.28 59.16 -150.04
N THR A 3 -14.45 59.49 -149.50
CA THR A 3 -15.03 58.77 -148.34
C THR A 3 -15.46 57.33 -148.65
N ARG A 4 -15.95 57.05 -149.85
CA ARG A 4 -16.31 55.69 -150.28
C ARG A 4 -15.06 54.80 -150.47
N ALA A 5 -13.95 55.35 -150.95
CA ALA A 5 -12.70 54.60 -151.12
C ALA A 5 -12.09 54.16 -149.77
N ILE A 6 -12.21 54.98 -148.72
CA ILE A 6 -11.74 54.62 -147.37
C ILE A 6 -12.60 53.50 -146.77
N GLN A 7 -13.93 53.59 -146.90
CA GLN A 7 -14.85 52.55 -146.41
C GLN A 7 -14.62 51.21 -147.12
N TYR A 8 -14.37 51.23 -148.43
CA TYR A 8 -14.03 50.04 -149.20
C TYR A 8 -12.70 49.41 -148.75
N ASN A 9 -11.65 50.22 -148.54
CA ASN A 9 -10.37 49.71 -148.02
C ASN A 9 -10.49 49.14 -146.59
N GLN A 10 -11.33 49.75 -145.75
CA GLN A 10 -11.61 49.24 -144.41
C GLN A 10 -12.45 47.96 -144.43
N ALA A 11 -13.34 47.79 -145.39
CA ALA A 11 -14.08 46.55 -145.63
C ALA A 11 -13.14 45.44 -146.12
N LEU A 12 -12.21 45.75 -147.03
CA LEU A 12 -11.17 44.81 -147.47
C LEU A 12 -10.24 44.39 -146.34
N GLN A 13 -9.78 45.31 -145.49
CA GLN A 13 -8.96 44.98 -144.32
C GLN A 13 -9.72 44.15 -143.27
N ALA A 14 -11.01 44.41 -143.07
CA ALA A 14 -11.84 43.58 -142.19
C ALA A 14 -11.99 42.16 -142.77
N LEU A 15 -12.18 42.06 -144.09
CA LEU A 15 -12.26 40.79 -144.80
C LEU A 15 -10.92 40.02 -144.71
N GLU A 16 -9.78 40.66 -144.94
CA GLU A 16 -8.45 40.05 -144.74
C GLU A 16 -8.21 39.59 -143.29
N ARG A 17 -8.62 40.40 -142.30
CA ARG A 17 -8.53 40.02 -140.87
C ARG A 17 -9.40 38.81 -140.55
N ALA A 18 -10.64 38.77 -141.04
CA ALA A 18 -11.51 37.62 -140.85
C ALA A 18 -10.96 36.37 -141.55
N LYS A 19 -10.37 36.50 -142.76
CA LYS A 19 -9.69 35.38 -143.44
C LYS A 19 -8.53 34.82 -142.62
N ALA A 20 -7.72 35.68 -142.00
CA ALA A 20 -6.59 35.26 -141.19
C ALA A 20 -7.02 34.59 -139.88
N LEU A 21 -7.99 35.17 -139.17
CA LEU A 21 -8.44 34.68 -137.86
C LEU A 21 -9.34 33.44 -137.96
N CYS A 22 -10.17 33.35 -139.00
CA CYS A 22 -11.10 32.23 -139.20
C CYS A 22 -10.53 31.16 -140.15
N HIS A 23 -9.33 31.37 -140.70
CA HIS A 23 -8.65 30.49 -141.67
C HIS A 23 -9.50 30.14 -142.91
N LEU A 24 -10.25 31.10 -143.45
CA LEU A 24 -11.13 30.93 -144.61
C LEU A 24 -10.61 31.75 -145.82
N PRO A 25 -9.67 31.23 -146.64
CA PRO A 25 -9.06 32.00 -147.74
C PRO A 25 -10.05 32.41 -148.85
N ASP A 26 -11.12 31.63 -149.04
CA ASP A 26 -12.16 31.87 -150.06
C ASP A 26 -13.38 32.65 -149.51
N LEU A 27 -13.25 33.30 -148.35
CA LEU A 27 -14.34 34.08 -147.77
C LEU A 27 -14.80 35.19 -148.75
N THR A 28 -16.03 35.06 -149.24
CA THR A 28 -16.72 36.07 -150.04
C THR A 28 -17.73 36.82 -149.16
N PRO A 29 -18.05 38.09 -149.48
CA PRO A 29 -19.02 38.88 -148.71
C PRO A 29 -20.43 38.26 -148.67
N GLU A 30 -20.75 37.35 -149.58
CA GLU A 30 -22.03 36.63 -149.60
C GLU A 30 -22.04 35.41 -148.67
N SER A 31 -20.90 34.74 -148.50
CA SER A 31 -20.74 33.58 -147.58
C SER A 31 -20.49 33.97 -146.11
N ALA A 32 -20.17 35.25 -145.85
CA ALA A 32 -19.78 35.72 -144.51
C ALA A 32 -20.89 35.59 -143.46
N ASP A 33 -22.17 35.66 -143.86
CA ASP A 33 -23.31 35.53 -142.94
C ASP A 33 -23.46 34.09 -142.42
N GLU A 34 -23.34 33.09 -143.30
CA GLU A 34 -23.40 31.67 -142.91
C GLU A 34 -22.22 31.30 -142.00
N TRP A 35 -21.01 31.78 -142.33
CA TRP A 35 -19.85 31.55 -141.47
C TRP A 35 -20.00 32.25 -140.11
N LEU A 36 -20.56 33.45 -140.06
CA LEU A 36 -20.84 34.15 -138.80
C LEU A 36 -21.77 33.34 -137.89
N GLU A 37 -22.86 32.77 -138.42
CA GLU A 37 -23.75 31.91 -137.63
C GLU A 37 -23.01 30.68 -137.07
N THR A 38 -22.17 30.03 -137.88
CA THR A 38 -21.39 28.86 -137.40
C THR A 38 -20.38 29.22 -136.30
N PHE A 39 -19.69 30.36 -136.39
CA PHE A 39 -18.72 30.78 -135.37
C PHE A 39 -19.41 31.35 -134.12
N GLN A 40 -20.59 31.98 -134.24
CA GLN A 40 -21.41 32.34 -133.09
C GLN A 40 -21.94 31.11 -132.34
N ALA A 41 -22.36 30.07 -133.06
CA ALA A 41 -22.72 28.79 -132.45
C ALA A 41 -21.52 28.15 -131.72
N LYS A 42 -20.31 28.20 -132.30
CA LYS A 42 -19.08 27.74 -131.64
C LYS A 42 -18.74 28.57 -130.39
N GLU A 43 -18.96 29.89 -130.40
CA GLU A 43 -18.76 30.75 -129.23
C GLU A 43 -19.71 30.38 -128.09
N GLN A 44 -20.99 30.16 -128.39
CA GLN A 44 -22.00 29.72 -127.42
C GLN A 44 -21.65 28.35 -126.83
N GLU A 45 -21.26 27.38 -127.67
CA GLU A 45 -20.86 26.05 -127.21
C GLU A 45 -19.60 26.12 -126.31
N ALA A 46 -18.62 26.97 -126.66
CA ALA A 46 -17.42 27.16 -125.86
C ALA A 46 -17.70 27.87 -124.52
N THR A 47 -18.64 28.82 -124.47
CA THR A 47 -19.04 29.49 -123.23
C THR A 47 -19.81 28.55 -122.30
N GLU A 48 -20.73 27.74 -122.82
CA GLU A 48 -21.45 26.73 -122.02
C GLU A 48 -20.49 25.69 -121.42
N LYS A 49 -19.52 25.20 -122.22
CA LYS A 49 -18.48 24.28 -121.73
C LYS A 49 -17.64 24.91 -120.61
N MET A 50 -17.19 26.14 -120.77
CA MET A 50 -16.41 26.85 -119.74
C MET A 50 -17.19 27.02 -118.43
N LEU A 51 -18.46 27.43 -118.51
CA LEU A 51 -19.30 27.67 -117.33
C LEU A 51 -19.61 26.36 -116.57
N SER A 52 -19.78 25.25 -117.30
CA SER A 52 -19.93 23.92 -116.70
C SER A 52 -18.66 23.45 -115.97
N LEU A 53 -17.47 23.79 -116.50
CA LEU A 53 -16.18 23.48 -115.87
C LEU A 53 -15.90 24.39 -114.67
N GLU A 54 -16.31 25.66 -114.70
CA GLU A 54 -16.17 26.59 -113.57
C GLU A 54 -16.97 26.14 -112.33
N GLN A 55 -18.21 25.67 -112.54
CA GLN A 55 -19.01 25.10 -111.46
C GLN A 55 -18.37 23.84 -110.87
N LYS A 56 -17.86 22.93 -111.73
CA LYS A 56 -17.12 21.74 -111.28
C LYS A 56 -15.84 22.09 -110.53
N MET A 57 -15.12 23.12 -110.99
CA MET A 57 -13.89 23.62 -110.38
C MET A 57 -14.10 24.13 -108.97
N SER A 58 -15.13 24.96 -108.75
CA SER A 58 -15.43 25.55 -107.44
C SER A 58 -15.76 24.48 -106.38
N VAL A 59 -16.57 23.48 -106.77
CA VAL A 59 -16.90 22.33 -105.91
C VAL A 59 -15.67 21.46 -105.66
N ALA A 60 -14.86 21.19 -106.69
CA ALA A 60 -13.65 20.38 -106.53
C ALA A 60 -12.54 21.09 -105.73
N GLN A 61 -12.41 22.41 -105.83
CA GLN A 61 -11.41 23.20 -105.10
C GLN A 61 -11.71 23.25 -103.61
N THR A 62 -12.99 23.42 -103.24
CA THR A 62 -13.42 23.36 -101.84
C THR A 62 -13.19 21.97 -101.25
N ALA A 63 -13.58 20.91 -101.98
CA ALA A 63 -13.31 19.53 -101.59
C ALA A 63 -11.80 19.23 -101.47
N HIS A 64 -10.97 19.67 -102.40
CA HIS A 64 -9.51 19.47 -102.35
C HIS A 64 -8.86 20.19 -101.16
N SER A 65 -9.25 21.44 -100.86
CA SER A 65 -8.72 22.15 -99.69
C SER A 65 -9.10 21.50 -98.36
N GLN A 66 -10.32 20.96 -98.27
CA GLN A 66 -10.80 20.23 -97.12
C GLN A 66 -10.12 18.85 -97.00
N PHE A 67 -9.88 18.17 -98.12
CA PHE A 67 -9.12 16.92 -98.18
C PHE A 67 -7.69 17.10 -97.68
N GLU A 68 -6.96 18.11 -98.19
CA GLU A 68 -5.59 18.40 -97.74
C GLU A 68 -5.52 18.79 -96.27
N GLN A 69 -6.50 19.57 -95.78
CA GLN A 69 -6.60 19.90 -94.35
C GLN A 69 -6.85 18.67 -93.49
N ALA A 70 -7.79 17.80 -93.89
CA ALA A 70 -8.07 16.56 -93.19
C ALA A 70 -6.85 15.63 -93.23
N TYR A 71 -6.20 15.47 -94.37
CA TYR A 71 -5.01 14.65 -94.56
C TYR A 71 -3.85 15.11 -93.67
N GLN A 72 -3.59 16.42 -93.60
CA GLN A 72 -2.57 17.00 -92.71
C GLN A 72 -2.88 16.74 -91.23
N LEU A 73 -4.16 16.78 -90.83
CA LEU A 73 -4.58 16.47 -89.46
C LEU A 73 -4.39 14.99 -89.13
N VAL A 74 -4.71 14.06 -90.04
CA VAL A 74 -4.43 12.62 -89.85
C VAL A 74 -2.92 12.38 -89.76
N ALA A 75 -2.14 12.98 -90.67
CA ALA A 75 -0.70 12.83 -90.70
C ALA A 75 -0.01 13.42 -89.45
N ALA A 76 -0.58 14.45 -88.84
CA ALA A 76 -0.09 15.02 -87.59
C ALA A 76 -0.34 14.12 -86.36
N ILE A 77 -1.34 13.24 -86.42
CA ILE A 77 -1.70 12.32 -85.32
C ILE A 77 -1.02 10.95 -85.50
N ASN A 78 -1.04 10.37 -86.71
CA ASN A 78 -0.52 9.02 -86.98
C ASN A 78 0.89 9.00 -87.61
N GLY A 79 1.40 10.13 -88.11
CA GLY A 79 2.64 10.19 -88.88
C GLY A 79 2.41 10.08 -90.41
N PRO A 80 3.48 9.96 -91.23
CA PRO A 80 3.34 9.92 -92.68
C PRO A 80 2.63 8.65 -93.15
N LEU A 81 1.57 8.81 -93.95
CA LEU A 81 0.69 7.73 -94.42
C LEU A 81 0.32 7.94 -95.90
N ALA A 82 -0.11 6.88 -96.59
CA ALA A 82 -0.52 6.98 -97.97
C ALA A 82 -1.91 7.66 -98.08
N ARG A 83 -2.13 8.45 -99.15
CA ARG A 83 -3.43 9.15 -99.38
C ARG A 83 -4.63 8.20 -99.37
N ASN A 84 -4.45 7.00 -99.90
CA ASN A 84 -5.51 5.98 -99.99
C ASN A 84 -5.88 5.37 -98.63
N GLU A 85 -4.96 5.41 -97.66
CA GLU A 85 -5.15 4.84 -96.31
C GLU A 85 -5.66 5.89 -95.32
N ALA A 86 -5.63 7.18 -95.70
CA ALA A 86 -5.98 8.29 -94.83
C ALA A 86 -7.42 8.21 -94.30
N TRP A 87 -8.36 7.70 -95.10
CA TRP A 87 -9.75 7.53 -94.69
C TRP A 87 -9.90 6.46 -93.58
N ASP A 88 -9.32 5.28 -93.79
CA ASP A 88 -9.45 4.17 -92.86
C ASP A 88 -8.76 4.49 -91.53
N VAL A 89 -7.55 5.06 -91.61
CA VAL A 89 -6.80 5.53 -90.44
C VAL A 89 -7.55 6.65 -89.71
N ALA A 90 -8.12 7.64 -90.42
CA ALA A 90 -8.91 8.71 -89.80
C ALA A 90 -10.09 8.16 -88.99
N ARG A 91 -10.75 7.12 -89.52
CA ARG A 91 -11.90 6.48 -88.86
C ARG A 91 -11.47 5.70 -87.62
N GLU A 92 -10.36 4.97 -87.69
CA GLU A 92 -9.77 4.28 -86.53
C GLU A 92 -9.36 5.28 -85.45
N LEU A 93 -8.66 6.36 -85.82
CA LEU A 93 -8.26 7.43 -84.90
C LEU A 93 -9.45 8.11 -84.21
N LEU A 94 -10.56 8.33 -84.90
CA LEU A 94 -11.78 8.88 -84.28
C LEU A 94 -12.43 7.89 -83.32
N ARG A 95 -12.48 6.59 -83.69
CA ARG A 95 -13.00 5.54 -82.82
C ARG A 95 -12.16 5.39 -81.56
N ASP A 96 -10.85 5.36 -81.71
CA ASP A 96 -9.90 5.29 -80.60
C ASP A 96 -9.94 6.57 -79.79
N GLY A 97 -10.10 7.73 -80.43
CA GLY A 97 -10.30 9.02 -79.74
C GLY A 97 -11.52 9.04 -78.82
N VAL A 98 -12.64 8.41 -79.21
CA VAL A 98 -13.83 8.26 -78.35
C VAL A 98 -13.56 7.31 -77.19
N ASN A 99 -12.92 6.16 -77.45
CA ASN A 99 -12.56 5.19 -76.40
C ASN A 99 -11.60 5.82 -75.38
N GLN A 100 -10.59 6.53 -75.85
CA GLN A 100 -9.60 7.21 -75.02
C GLN A 100 -10.23 8.36 -74.22
N ARG A 101 -11.17 9.13 -74.80
CA ARG A 101 -11.97 10.13 -74.05
C ARG A 101 -12.71 9.51 -72.87
N HIS A 102 -13.34 8.37 -73.10
CA HIS A 102 -14.02 7.66 -72.03
C HIS A 102 -13.05 7.15 -70.94
N GLN A 103 -11.90 6.59 -71.33
CA GLN A 103 -10.87 6.16 -70.38
C GLN A 103 -10.29 7.34 -69.57
N ALA A 104 -10.07 8.48 -70.21
CA ALA A 104 -9.55 9.68 -69.55
C ALA A 104 -10.51 10.28 -68.53
N GLU A 105 -11.83 10.22 -68.77
CA GLU A 105 -12.84 10.62 -67.79
C GLU A 105 -12.82 9.73 -66.54
N GLN A 106 -12.51 8.44 -66.70
CA GLN A 106 -12.40 7.49 -65.59
C GLN A 106 -11.15 7.73 -64.71
N ALA A 107 -10.11 8.39 -65.24
CA ALA A 107 -8.84 8.61 -64.54
C ALA A 107 -9.03 9.32 -63.18
N GLN A 108 -9.92 10.31 -63.08
CA GLN A 108 -10.15 11.03 -61.82
C GLN A 108 -10.79 10.13 -60.76
N GLY A 109 -11.75 9.28 -61.13
CA GLY A 109 -12.39 8.32 -60.23
C GLY A 109 -11.44 7.18 -59.81
N LEU A 110 -10.59 6.72 -60.73
CA LEU A 110 -9.54 5.75 -60.42
C LEU A 110 -8.51 6.32 -59.43
N ARG A 111 -8.09 7.59 -59.58
CA ARG A 111 -7.19 8.27 -58.63
C ARG A 111 -7.75 8.35 -57.21
N SER A 112 -9.01 8.74 -57.05
CA SER A 112 -9.61 8.81 -55.71
C SER A 112 -9.73 7.43 -55.07
N ARG A 113 -10.08 6.41 -55.87
CA ARG A 113 -10.19 5.02 -55.40
C ARG A 113 -8.83 4.43 -55.03
N LEU A 114 -7.80 4.74 -55.81
CA LEU A 114 -6.42 4.36 -55.54
C LEU A 114 -5.92 4.98 -54.24
N ASN A 115 -6.15 6.28 -54.03
CA ASN A 115 -5.78 6.94 -52.77
C ASN A 115 -6.48 6.31 -51.56
N GLU A 116 -7.76 5.94 -51.68
CA GLU A 116 -8.49 5.25 -50.61
C GLU A 116 -7.90 3.86 -50.32
N LEU A 117 -7.59 3.08 -51.35
CA LEU A 117 -7.01 1.75 -51.18
C LEU A 117 -5.57 1.80 -50.66
N GLU A 118 -4.76 2.76 -51.12
CA GLU A 118 -3.42 3.01 -50.58
C GLU A 118 -3.47 3.44 -49.11
N GLN A 119 -4.46 4.23 -48.71
CA GLN A 119 -4.68 4.57 -47.31
C GLN A 119 -5.02 3.32 -46.49
N ARG A 120 -5.93 2.46 -46.99
CA ARG A 120 -6.26 1.18 -46.33
C ARG A 120 -5.06 0.22 -46.26
N LEU A 121 -4.22 0.18 -47.30
CA LEU A 121 -3.00 -0.62 -47.33
C LEU A 121 -1.99 -0.13 -46.29
N ARG A 122 -1.83 1.19 -46.13
CA ARG A 122 -1.00 1.76 -45.05
C ARG A 122 -1.55 1.40 -43.67
N GLU A 123 -2.87 1.49 -43.49
CA GLU A 123 -3.53 1.10 -42.24
C GLU A 123 -3.36 -0.40 -41.93
N GLN A 124 -3.38 -1.27 -42.95
CA GLN A 124 -3.08 -2.70 -42.85
C GLN A 124 -1.61 -2.93 -42.44
N GLN A 125 -0.65 -2.30 -43.11
CA GLN A 125 0.78 -2.40 -42.75
C GLN A 125 1.06 -1.90 -41.33
N ASP A 126 0.42 -0.82 -40.89
CA ASP A 126 0.53 -0.33 -39.52
C ASP A 126 -0.10 -1.29 -38.51
N ALA A 127 -1.22 -1.94 -38.86
CA ALA A 127 -1.84 -2.99 -38.04
C ALA A 127 -0.95 -4.23 -37.95
N GLU A 128 -0.31 -4.66 -39.05
CA GLU A 128 0.64 -5.79 -39.07
C GLU A 128 1.86 -5.49 -38.20
N ARG A 129 2.39 -4.26 -38.26
CA ARG A 129 3.47 -3.81 -37.37
C ARG A 129 3.04 -3.87 -35.91
N GLN A 130 1.85 -3.39 -35.58
CA GLN A 130 1.30 -3.43 -34.23
C GLN A 130 1.09 -4.88 -33.75
N LEU A 131 0.63 -5.79 -34.62
CA LEU A 131 0.50 -7.22 -34.33
C LEU A 131 1.87 -7.87 -34.11
N ALA A 132 2.86 -7.53 -34.93
CA ALA A 132 4.23 -8.02 -34.76
C ALA A 132 4.87 -7.50 -33.46
N GLU A 133 4.63 -6.24 -33.09
CA GLU A 133 5.05 -5.68 -31.81
C GLU A 133 4.36 -6.38 -30.63
N PHE A 134 3.05 -6.63 -30.74
CA PHE A 134 2.28 -7.37 -29.73
C PHE A 134 2.84 -8.79 -29.55
N CYS A 135 3.06 -9.53 -30.64
CA CYS A 135 3.62 -10.88 -30.62
C CYS A 135 5.05 -10.89 -30.03
N LYS A 136 5.88 -9.90 -30.35
CA LYS A 136 7.22 -9.75 -29.76
C LYS A 136 7.16 -9.52 -28.26
N ARG A 137 6.25 -8.67 -27.78
CA ARG A 137 6.09 -8.38 -26.33
C ARG A 137 5.54 -9.56 -25.55
N GLN A 138 4.65 -10.34 -26.15
CA GLN A 138 4.06 -11.54 -25.53
C GLN A 138 4.93 -12.79 -25.68
N GLY A 139 6.01 -12.74 -26.48
CA GLY A 139 6.92 -13.87 -26.70
C GLY A 139 6.30 -15.05 -27.44
N LYS A 140 5.12 -14.88 -28.03
CA LYS A 140 4.37 -15.89 -28.79
C LYS A 140 3.79 -15.27 -30.05
N ARG A 141 3.71 -16.06 -31.11
CA ARG A 141 2.96 -15.68 -32.32
C ARG A 141 1.51 -16.06 -32.11
N TYR A 142 0.62 -15.11 -32.37
CA TYR A 142 -0.82 -15.31 -32.34
C TYR A 142 -1.36 -15.09 -33.75
N ASP A 143 -2.23 -16.00 -34.18
CA ASP A 143 -2.95 -15.86 -35.44
C ASP A 143 -4.12 -14.90 -35.26
N ILE A 144 -4.60 -14.33 -36.38
CA ILE A 144 -5.64 -13.27 -36.38
C ILE A 144 -6.93 -13.76 -35.70
N ASP A 145 -7.30 -15.02 -35.93
CA ASP A 145 -8.52 -15.63 -35.40
C ASP A 145 -8.46 -15.86 -33.88
N ASP A 146 -7.26 -16.02 -33.31
CA ASP A 146 -7.06 -16.28 -31.88
C ASP A 146 -7.04 -14.99 -31.04
N LEU A 147 -6.96 -13.81 -31.68
CA LEU A 147 -6.84 -12.53 -30.98
C LEU A 147 -8.11 -12.17 -30.16
N GLU A 148 -9.29 -12.54 -30.65
CA GLU A 148 -10.55 -12.33 -29.92
C GLU A 148 -10.63 -13.23 -28.68
N THR A 149 -10.24 -14.51 -28.82
CA THR A 149 -10.20 -15.43 -27.68
C THR A 149 -9.18 -14.98 -26.63
N LEU A 150 -8.01 -14.53 -27.07
CA LEU A 150 -6.98 -14.04 -26.18
C LEU A 150 -7.39 -12.73 -25.47
N HIS A 151 -8.13 -11.86 -26.15
CA HIS A 151 -8.70 -10.68 -25.54
C HIS A 151 -9.65 -11.04 -24.38
N GLN A 152 -10.57 -11.99 -24.61
CA GLN A 152 -11.48 -12.47 -23.57
C GLN A 152 -10.73 -13.15 -22.40
N GLU A 153 -9.70 -13.94 -22.69
CA GLU A 153 -8.86 -14.57 -21.67
C GLU A 153 -8.12 -13.53 -20.81
N LEU A 154 -7.55 -12.49 -21.43
CA LEU A 154 -6.87 -11.43 -20.70
C LEU A 154 -7.85 -10.59 -19.88
N GLU A 155 -9.05 -10.30 -20.38
CA GLU A 155 -10.08 -9.60 -19.60
C GLU A 155 -10.55 -10.42 -18.39
N ALA A 156 -10.81 -11.72 -18.58
CA ALA A 156 -11.13 -12.64 -17.49
C ALA A 156 -9.99 -12.69 -16.46
N ARG A 157 -8.73 -12.73 -16.93
CA ARG A 157 -7.56 -12.70 -16.07
C ARG A 157 -7.45 -11.38 -15.29
N ILE A 158 -7.69 -10.24 -15.93
CA ILE A 158 -7.73 -8.92 -15.27
C ILE A 158 -8.78 -8.89 -14.17
N ALA A 159 -9.99 -9.41 -14.43
CA ALA A 159 -11.05 -9.48 -13.42
C ALA A 159 -10.63 -10.35 -12.23
N SER A 160 -10.10 -11.55 -12.47
CA SER A 160 -9.62 -12.44 -11.41
C SER A 160 -8.46 -11.82 -10.58
N LEU A 161 -7.54 -11.11 -11.25
CA LEU A 161 -6.44 -10.44 -10.58
C LEU A 161 -6.93 -9.24 -9.77
N ALA A 162 -7.90 -8.48 -10.27
CA ALA A 162 -8.51 -7.37 -9.53
C ALA A 162 -9.17 -7.87 -8.23
N ASP A 163 -9.93 -8.96 -8.29
CA ASP A 163 -10.53 -9.60 -7.12
C ASP A 163 -9.45 -10.08 -6.14
N SER A 164 -8.38 -10.71 -6.66
CA SER A 164 -7.25 -11.16 -5.83
C SER A 164 -6.54 -10.00 -5.10
N VAL A 165 -6.39 -8.85 -5.76
CA VAL A 165 -5.75 -7.65 -5.17
C VAL A 165 -6.64 -7.05 -4.08
N SER A 166 -7.96 -7.01 -4.29
CA SER A 166 -8.91 -6.57 -3.27
C SER A 166 -8.87 -7.48 -2.03
N ASN A 167 -8.96 -8.79 -2.24
CA ASN A 167 -8.89 -9.77 -1.14
C ASN A 167 -7.55 -9.73 -0.41
N ALA A 168 -6.43 -9.56 -1.13
CA ALA A 168 -5.11 -9.42 -0.52
C ALA A 168 -5.01 -8.15 0.35
N GLN A 169 -5.70 -7.07 -0.03
CA GLN A 169 -5.74 -5.85 0.77
C GLN A 169 -6.50 -6.06 2.09
N GLU A 170 -7.64 -6.75 2.07
CA GLU A 170 -8.38 -7.11 3.28
C GLU A 170 -7.56 -8.02 4.20
N GLN A 171 -6.96 -9.08 3.64
CA GLN A 171 -6.11 -10.00 4.40
C GLN A 171 -4.92 -9.26 5.05
N ARG A 172 -4.27 -8.36 4.32
CA ARG A 172 -3.19 -7.52 4.88
C ARG A 172 -3.66 -6.66 6.05
N MET A 173 -4.88 -6.09 5.97
CA MET A 173 -5.45 -5.31 7.07
C MET A 173 -5.69 -6.17 8.30
N THR A 174 -6.24 -7.39 8.13
CA THR A 174 -6.47 -8.32 9.26
C THR A 174 -5.16 -8.74 9.93
N LEU A 175 -4.14 -9.11 9.14
CA LEU A 175 -2.82 -9.49 9.66
C LEU A 175 -2.16 -8.33 10.42
N ARG A 176 -2.29 -7.08 9.92
CA ARG A 176 -1.77 -5.90 10.61
C ARG A 176 -2.49 -5.63 11.93
N GLN A 177 -3.80 -5.75 11.95
CA GLN A 177 -4.60 -5.57 13.16
C GLN A 177 -4.22 -6.58 14.24
N GLU A 178 -4.04 -7.86 13.87
CA GLU A 178 -3.54 -8.89 14.79
C GLU A 178 -2.14 -8.55 15.31
N LEU A 179 -1.24 -8.07 14.44
CA LEU A 179 0.12 -7.68 14.81
C LEU A 179 0.13 -6.52 15.82
N GLU A 180 -0.70 -5.50 15.61
CA GLU A 180 -0.89 -4.37 16.55
C GLU A 180 -1.47 -4.83 17.89
N GLN A 181 -2.43 -5.76 17.87
CA GLN A 181 -2.99 -6.34 19.09
C GLN A 181 -1.94 -7.13 19.87
N LEU A 182 -1.13 -7.95 19.21
CA LEU A 182 -0.02 -8.67 19.86
C LEU A 182 1.03 -7.71 20.42
N GLN A 183 1.34 -6.64 19.69
CA GLN A 183 2.33 -5.64 20.12
C GLN A 183 1.87 -4.89 21.36
N SER A 184 0.61 -4.43 21.40
CA SER A 184 0.03 -3.77 22.58
C SER A 184 -0.02 -4.71 23.80
N ARG A 185 -0.43 -5.97 23.62
CA ARG A 185 -0.42 -6.97 24.70
C ARG A 185 0.99 -7.24 25.21
N THR A 186 1.96 -7.38 24.32
CA THR A 186 3.37 -7.56 24.67
C THR A 186 3.91 -6.38 25.48
N GLN A 187 3.57 -5.14 25.12
CA GLN A 187 3.98 -3.95 25.89
C GLN A 187 3.40 -3.93 27.31
N THR A 188 2.13 -4.32 27.47
CA THR A 188 1.51 -4.44 28.79
C THR A 188 2.22 -5.48 29.65
N LEU A 189 2.51 -6.67 29.09
CA LEU A 189 3.24 -7.72 29.78
C LEU A 189 4.68 -7.29 30.12
N MET A 190 5.37 -6.57 29.23
CA MET A 190 6.71 -6.05 29.49
C MET A 190 6.75 -5.04 30.65
N ARG A 191 5.70 -4.22 30.82
CA ARG A 191 5.59 -3.33 31.99
C ARG A 191 5.30 -4.10 33.28
N ARG A 192 4.60 -5.22 33.18
CA ARG A 192 4.24 -6.08 34.31
C ARG A 192 5.40 -6.97 34.78
N ALA A 193 6.24 -7.44 33.86
CA ALA A 193 7.30 -8.41 34.15
C ALA A 193 8.24 -8.00 35.31
N PRO A 194 8.73 -6.75 35.41
CA PRO A 194 9.55 -6.34 36.56
C PRO A 194 8.81 -6.40 37.90
N ILE A 195 7.51 -6.07 37.90
CA ILE A 195 6.66 -6.09 39.11
C ILE A 195 6.41 -7.53 39.54
N TRP A 196 6.13 -8.41 38.58
CA TRP A 196 5.98 -9.84 38.81
C TRP A 196 7.28 -10.47 39.34
N LEU A 197 8.43 -10.14 38.76
CA LEU A 197 9.72 -10.64 39.24
C LEU A 197 10.02 -10.18 40.67
N ALA A 198 9.74 -8.92 41.01
CA ALA A 198 9.87 -8.41 42.36
C ALA A 198 8.91 -9.10 43.34
N ALA A 199 7.68 -9.38 42.89
CA ALA A 199 6.70 -10.13 43.65
C ALA A 199 7.16 -11.57 43.91
N GLN A 200 7.72 -12.25 42.90
CA GLN A 200 8.21 -13.62 43.01
C GLN A 200 9.44 -13.72 43.91
N ASN A 201 10.36 -12.75 43.84
CA ASN A 201 11.50 -12.68 44.76
C ASN A 201 11.04 -12.48 46.21
N SER A 202 10.02 -11.64 46.42
CA SER A 202 9.43 -11.41 47.75
C SER A 202 8.69 -12.64 48.26
N LEU A 203 7.99 -13.36 47.39
CA LEU A 203 7.32 -14.63 47.71
C LEU A 203 8.34 -15.69 48.11
N ASN A 204 9.40 -15.88 47.33
CA ASN A 204 10.50 -16.80 47.65
C ASN A 204 11.15 -16.47 49.00
N GLN A 205 11.37 -15.18 49.28
CA GLN A 205 11.88 -14.74 50.57
C GLN A 205 10.93 -15.06 51.72
N LEU A 206 9.60 -14.93 51.51
CA LEU A 206 8.62 -15.33 52.52
C LEU A 206 8.64 -16.84 52.74
N CYS A 207 8.66 -17.64 51.67
CA CYS A 207 8.73 -19.10 51.76
C CYS A 207 9.99 -19.56 52.51
N GLU A 208 11.15 -18.92 52.25
CA GLU A 208 12.39 -19.21 52.97
C GLU A 208 12.30 -18.85 54.46
N GLN A 209 11.61 -17.76 54.79
CA GLN A 209 11.43 -17.29 56.17
C GLN A 209 10.39 -18.07 56.96
N SER A 210 9.31 -18.54 56.31
CA SER A 210 8.27 -19.36 56.94
C SER A 210 8.61 -20.85 56.94
N GLY A 211 9.40 -21.33 55.98
CA GLY A 211 9.61 -22.76 55.72
C GLY A 211 8.45 -23.45 55.02
N GLU A 212 7.42 -22.70 54.62
CA GLU A 212 6.21 -23.17 53.94
C GLU A 212 6.22 -22.75 52.47
N GLN A 213 5.55 -23.53 51.61
CA GLN A 213 5.32 -23.17 50.22
C GLN A 213 3.88 -22.70 50.05
N PHE A 214 3.69 -21.61 49.32
CA PHE A 214 2.38 -21.04 49.03
C PHE A 214 2.08 -21.17 47.54
N GLU A 215 1.00 -21.84 47.20
CA GLU A 215 0.51 -21.99 45.82
C GLU A 215 -0.54 -20.93 45.47
N SER A 216 -1.21 -20.37 46.48
CA SER A 216 -2.27 -19.39 46.30
C SER A 216 -2.20 -18.20 47.25
N GLY A 217 -2.78 -17.08 46.83
CA GLY A 217 -2.93 -15.91 47.69
C GLY A 217 -3.82 -16.14 48.91
N GLN A 218 -4.69 -17.16 48.88
CA GLN A 218 -5.52 -17.56 50.01
C GLN A 218 -4.67 -18.20 51.11
N GLU A 219 -3.78 -19.12 50.77
CA GLU A 219 -2.86 -19.76 51.74
C GLU A 219 -1.97 -18.73 52.45
N VAL A 220 -1.49 -17.70 51.74
CA VAL A 220 -0.72 -16.60 52.34
C VAL A 220 -1.55 -15.87 53.40
N THR A 221 -2.84 -15.62 53.12
CA THR A 221 -3.73 -14.94 54.07
C THR A 221 -4.12 -15.83 55.25
N GLU A 222 -4.32 -17.13 55.05
CA GLU A 222 -4.58 -18.11 56.11
C GLU A 222 -3.37 -18.26 57.03
N TYR A 223 -2.17 -18.39 56.45
CA TYR A 223 -0.94 -18.45 57.22
C TYR A 223 -0.70 -17.17 58.02
N LEU A 224 -1.01 -16.00 57.46
CA LEU A 224 -0.96 -14.75 58.21
C LEU A 224 -1.94 -14.75 59.41
N GLN A 225 -3.15 -15.28 59.25
CA GLN A 225 -4.10 -15.38 60.37
C GLN A 225 -3.53 -16.27 61.50
N GLN A 226 -3.00 -17.44 61.15
CA GLN A 226 -2.35 -18.33 62.12
C GLN A 226 -1.14 -17.64 62.79
N LEU A 227 -0.36 -16.87 62.02
CA LEU A 227 0.78 -16.12 62.54
C LEU A 227 0.35 -15.04 63.54
N LEU A 228 -0.75 -14.34 63.28
CA LEU A 228 -1.32 -13.33 64.18
C LEU A 228 -1.85 -13.94 65.48
N GLU A 229 -2.46 -15.13 65.41
CA GLU A 229 -2.89 -15.88 66.59
C GLU A 229 -1.70 -16.29 67.44
N ARG A 230 -0.66 -16.89 66.84
CA ARG A 230 0.60 -17.25 67.52
C ARG A 230 1.30 -16.02 68.11
N GLU A 231 1.31 -14.88 67.40
CA GLU A 231 1.86 -13.64 67.91
C GLU A 231 1.15 -13.18 69.19
N ARG A 232 -0.19 -13.23 69.20
CA ARG A 232 -0.99 -12.83 70.36
C ARG A 232 -0.76 -13.75 71.55
N GLU A 233 -0.76 -15.07 71.33
CA GLU A 233 -0.51 -16.06 72.38
C GLU A 233 0.86 -15.85 73.02
N ALA A 234 1.91 -15.70 72.20
CA ALA A 234 3.27 -15.47 72.69
C ALA A 234 3.43 -14.13 73.42
N ILE A 235 2.72 -13.07 72.99
CA ILE A 235 2.69 -11.77 73.69
C ILE A 235 2.05 -11.92 75.07
N VAL A 236 0.90 -12.60 75.17
CA VAL A 236 0.21 -12.83 76.44
C VAL A 236 1.09 -13.63 77.38
N GLU A 237 1.69 -14.73 76.90
CA GLU A 237 2.58 -15.57 77.72
C GLU A 237 3.81 -14.77 78.22
N ARG A 238 4.44 -13.99 77.34
CA ARG A 238 5.56 -13.11 77.71
C ARG A 238 5.14 -12.11 78.80
N ASP A 239 3.99 -11.48 78.64
CA ASP A 239 3.51 -10.46 79.57
C ASP A 239 3.11 -11.05 80.92
N GLU A 240 2.55 -12.26 80.95
CA GLU A 240 2.28 -13.03 82.18
C GLU A 240 3.59 -13.39 82.90
N VAL A 241 4.59 -13.94 82.19
CA VAL A 241 5.91 -14.24 82.76
C VAL A 241 6.59 -12.96 83.26
N GLY A 242 6.49 -11.86 82.51
CA GLY A 242 7.03 -10.56 82.91
C GLY A 242 6.31 -9.93 84.11
N ALA A 243 5.00 -10.16 84.26
CA ALA A 243 4.25 -9.75 85.45
C ALA A 243 4.65 -10.61 86.67
N ARG A 244 4.78 -11.93 86.51
CA ARG A 244 5.21 -12.83 87.58
C ARG A 244 6.62 -12.52 88.06
N LYS A 245 7.55 -12.27 87.13
CA LYS A 245 8.93 -11.86 87.45
C LYS A 245 8.94 -10.57 88.29
N ARG A 246 8.19 -9.54 87.89
CA ARG A 246 8.08 -8.28 88.65
C ARG A 246 7.51 -8.49 90.05
N ALA A 247 6.49 -9.33 90.20
CA ALA A 247 5.93 -9.66 91.52
C ALA A 247 6.96 -10.33 92.43
N ILE A 248 7.80 -11.22 91.88
CA ILE A 248 8.90 -11.85 92.62
C ILE A 248 10.00 -10.84 92.96
N ASP A 249 10.36 -9.95 92.03
CA ASP A 249 11.31 -8.86 92.30
C ASP A 249 10.83 -8.00 93.48
N GLU A 250 9.55 -7.65 93.54
CA GLU A 250 8.93 -6.90 94.65
C GLU A 250 8.90 -7.70 95.98
N GLU A 251 8.66 -9.02 95.93
CA GLU A 251 8.69 -9.89 97.11
C GLU A 251 10.10 -10.03 97.68
N ILE A 252 11.10 -10.23 96.83
CA ILE A 252 12.52 -10.27 97.20
C ILE A 252 12.92 -8.93 97.83
N GLU A 253 12.57 -7.80 97.20
CA GLU A 253 12.91 -6.47 97.72
C GLU A 253 12.32 -6.25 99.12
N ARG A 254 11.07 -6.71 99.35
CA ARG A 254 10.42 -6.61 100.67
C ARG A 254 11.11 -7.45 101.73
N LEU A 255 11.47 -8.70 101.42
CA LEU A 255 12.09 -9.62 102.37
C LEU A 255 13.57 -9.29 102.63
N SER A 256 14.26 -8.68 101.66
CA SER A 256 15.69 -8.32 101.76
C SER A 256 15.96 -7.06 102.58
N GLN A 257 14.93 -6.35 103.03
CA GLN A 257 15.11 -5.17 103.87
C GLN A 257 15.79 -5.57 105.19
N PRO A 258 16.86 -4.86 105.63
CA PRO A 258 17.56 -5.20 106.86
C PRO A 258 16.61 -5.06 108.06
N GLY A 259 16.18 -6.21 108.60
CA GLY A 259 15.21 -6.30 109.67
C GLY A 259 15.87 -6.50 111.03
N GLY A 260 15.64 -5.56 111.96
CA GLY A 260 16.00 -5.70 113.38
C GLY A 260 17.48 -5.97 113.61
N SER A 261 18.31 -4.92 113.56
CA SER A 261 19.72 -5.02 113.93
C SER A 261 19.84 -5.56 115.36
N GLU A 262 20.33 -6.78 115.47
CA GLU A 262 20.74 -7.35 116.74
C GLU A 262 21.99 -6.62 117.21
N ASP A 263 22.04 -6.29 118.50
CA ASP A 263 23.24 -5.69 119.07
C ASP A 263 24.36 -6.74 118.98
N PRO A 264 25.47 -6.47 118.27
CA PRO A 264 26.54 -7.45 118.07
C PRO A 264 27.14 -7.94 119.40
N ARG A 265 26.97 -7.17 120.48
CA ARG A 265 27.40 -7.53 121.83
C ARG A 265 26.64 -8.74 122.39
N LEU A 266 25.39 -8.97 121.99
CA LEU A 266 24.57 -10.08 122.49
C LEU A 266 25.14 -11.45 122.10
N ASN A 267 25.72 -11.57 120.90
CA ASN A 267 26.35 -12.82 120.45
C ASN A 267 27.57 -13.18 121.30
N ALA A 268 28.41 -12.19 121.61
CA ALA A 268 29.57 -12.39 122.48
C ALA A 268 29.16 -12.73 123.92
N LEU A 269 28.07 -12.13 124.42
CA LEU A 269 27.52 -12.44 125.73
C LEU A 269 26.91 -13.84 125.78
N ALA A 270 26.21 -14.28 124.75
CA ALA A 270 25.63 -15.62 124.69
C ALA A 270 26.71 -16.71 124.75
N GLU A 271 27.79 -16.55 123.98
CA GLU A 271 28.94 -17.46 124.02
C GLU A 271 29.60 -17.48 125.40
N ARG A 272 29.76 -16.30 126.03
CA ARG A 272 30.34 -16.18 127.38
C ARG A 272 29.51 -16.90 128.45
N PHE A 273 28.18 -16.80 128.38
CA PHE A 273 27.27 -17.46 129.32
C PHE A 273 27.02 -18.94 129.01
N GLY A 274 27.56 -19.46 127.90
CA GLY A 274 27.27 -20.82 127.44
C GLY A 274 25.81 -21.02 127.04
N GLY A 275 25.15 -19.94 126.60
CA GLY A 275 23.76 -19.92 126.16
C GLY A 275 23.62 -19.71 124.65
N VAL A 276 22.37 -19.71 124.18
CA VAL A 276 22.00 -19.49 122.78
C VAL A 276 21.03 -18.32 122.71
N LEU A 277 21.10 -17.49 121.67
CA LEU A 277 20.13 -16.41 121.52
C LEU A 277 18.75 -16.97 121.18
N LEU A 278 17.71 -16.35 121.73
CA LEU A 278 16.33 -16.70 121.40
C LEU A 278 16.04 -16.51 119.90
N SER A 279 16.75 -15.59 119.24
CA SER A 279 16.68 -15.36 117.80
C SER A 279 17.17 -16.54 116.97
N GLU A 280 18.17 -17.29 117.46
CA GLU A 280 18.71 -18.49 116.83
C GLU A 280 17.81 -19.72 117.06
N ILE A 281 17.16 -19.80 118.23
CA ILE A 281 16.22 -20.90 118.53
C ILE A 281 14.97 -20.82 117.64
N TYR A 282 14.46 -19.61 117.40
CA TYR A 282 13.31 -19.38 116.52
C TYR A 282 13.69 -18.98 115.09
N ASP A 283 14.87 -19.38 114.62
CA ASP A 283 15.32 -19.01 113.28
C ASP A 283 14.55 -19.73 112.16
N ASP A 284 14.05 -20.92 112.46
CA ASP A 284 13.26 -21.78 111.55
C ASP A 284 11.74 -21.54 111.63
N VAL A 285 11.29 -20.56 112.42
CA VAL A 285 9.86 -20.21 112.49
C VAL A 285 9.36 -19.73 111.13
N SER A 286 8.14 -20.13 110.77
CA SER A 286 7.51 -19.77 109.51
C SER A 286 7.43 -18.24 109.32
N LEU A 287 7.47 -17.77 108.07
CA LEU A 287 7.35 -16.35 107.74
C LEU A 287 6.02 -15.73 108.21
N GLU A 288 4.97 -16.55 108.34
CA GLU A 288 3.64 -16.10 108.78
C GLU A 288 3.58 -15.94 110.30
N ASP A 289 4.27 -16.81 111.04
CA ASP A 289 4.25 -16.84 112.51
C ASP A 289 5.36 -15.98 113.13
N ALA A 290 6.46 -15.74 112.40
CA ALA A 290 7.60 -14.95 112.89
C ALA A 290 7.22 -13.55 113.44
N PRO A 291 6.30 -12.78 112.81
CA PRO A 291 5.81 -11.51 113.36
C PRO A 291 5.04 -11.68 114.68
N TYR A 292 4.26 -12.76 114.81
CA TYR A 292 3.53 -13.06 116.03
C TYR A 292 4.49 -13.35 117.19
N PHE A 293 5.42 -14.28 117.01
CA PHE A 293 6.39 -14.62 118.06
C PHE A 293 7.30 -13.43 118.40
N SER A 294 7.73 -12.65 117.41
CA SER A 294 8.51 -11.43 117.67
C SER A 294 7.75 -10.40 118.52
N ALA A 295 6.42 -10.31 118.39
CA ALA A 295 5.57 -9.46 119.22
C ALA A 295 5.26 -10.10 120.59
N LEU A 296 5.13 -11.42 120.65
CA LEU A 296 4.88 -12.20 121.86
C LEU A 296 6.02 -12.10 122.87
N TYR A 297 7.27 -12.07 122.44
CA TYR A 297 8.41 -11.90 123.34
C TYR A 297 8.71 -10.42 123.63
N GLY A 298 8.31 -9.49 122.76
CA GLY A 298 8.50 -8.05 122.96
C GLY A 298 9.99 -7.70 123.14
N PRO A 299 10.40 -6.96 124.18
CA PRO A 299 11.82 -6.69 124.45
C PRO A 299 12.66 -7.96 124.68
N SER A 300 12.05 -9.01 125.24
CA SER A 300 12.71 -10.29 125.53
C SER A 300 13.03 -11.12 124.28
N ARG A 301 12.68 -10.64 123.08
CA ARG A 301 13.08 -11.28 121.81
C ARG A 301 14.61 -11.35 121.62
N HIS A 302 15.35 -10.48 122.32
CA HIS A 302 16.81 -10.45 122.36
C HIS A 302 17.40 -11.23 123.54
N ALA A 303 16.60 -12.09 124.17
CA ALA A 303 17.06 -12.84 125.34
C ALA A 303 18.09 -13.91 124.98
N ILE A 304 18.97 -14.19 125.94
CA ILE A 304 19.88 -15.33 125.90
C ILE A 304 19.26 -16.44 126.74
N VAL A 305 19.05 -17.60 126.13
CA VAL A 305 18.57 -18.80 126.79
C VAL A 305 19.77 -19.55 127.36
N VAL A 306 19.77 -19.77 128.67
CA VAL A 306 20.86 -20.44 129.40
C VAL A 306 20.28 -21.61 130.21
N PRO A 307 20.96 -22.77 130.29
CA PRO A 307 20.47 -23.92 131.04
C PRO A 307 20.36 -23.70 132.56
N ASP A 308 21.15 -22.81 133.16
CA ASP A 308 21.14 -22.53 134.60
C ASP A 308 21.51 -21.07 134.90
N LEU A 309 20.56 -20.30 135.45
CA LEU A 309 20.77 -18.88 135.79
C LEU A 309 21.75 -18.69 136.97
N SER A 310 21.94 -19.71 137.81
CA SER A 310 22.80 -19.63 139.00
C SER A 310 24.27 -19.45 138.62
N GLN A 311 24.70 -20.11 137.53
CA GLN A 311 26.07 -20.02 137.01
C GLN A 311 26.34 -18.67 136.32
N VAL A 312 25.29 -18.05 135.77
CA VAL A 312 25.36 -16.74 135.11
C VAL A 312 25.39 -15.61 136.13
N ALA A 313 24.73 -15.78 137.28
CA ALA A 313 24.70 -14.77 138.35
C ALA A 313 26.10 -14.35 138.82
N GLU A 314 27.05 -15.28 138.91
CA GLU A 314 28.45 -14.98 139.24
C GLU A 314 29.18 -14.20 138.13
N GLN A 315 28.78 -14.42 136.87
CA GLN A 315 29.37 -13.74 135.71
C GLN A 315 28.75 -12.36 135.44
N LEU A 316 27.58 -12.07 136.01
CA LEU A 316 26.94 -10.75 135.94
C LEU A 316 27.69 -9.70 136.76
N GLU A 317 28.32 -10.09 137.84
CA GLU A 317 29.07 -9.20 138.73
C GLU A 317 30.40 -8.78 138.05
N GLY A 318 30.37 -7.66 137.32
CA GLY A 318 31.53 -7.12 136.58
C GLY A 318 31.38 -7.05 135.06
N LEU A 319 30.15 -7.16 134.53
CA LEU A 319 29.88 -6.88 133.12
C LEU A 319 29.94 -5.37 132.84
N GLU A 320 30.92 -4.93 132.06
CA GLU A 320 31.00 -3.54 131.59
C GLU A 320 30.48 -3.36 130.16
N ASP A 321 30.49 -4.42 129.34
CA ASP A 321 30.11 -4.37 127.92
C ASP A 321 28.82 -5.16 127.65
N CYS A 322 27.67 -4.59 128.03
CA CYS A 322 26.35 -5.14 127.78
C CYS A 322 25.35 -4.06 127.31
N PRO A 323 24.22 -4.44 126.70
CA PRO A 323 23.13 -3.51 126.43
C PRO A 323 22.51 -2.98 127.74
N GLU A 324 21.72 -1.90 127.63
CA GLU A 324 21.03 -1.29 128.78
C GLU A 324 20.08 -2.28 129.48
N ASP A 325 19.35 -3.07 128.69
CA ASP A 325 18.49 -4.15 129.16
C ASP A 325 18.99 -5.49 128.63
N LEU A 326 19.42 -6.39 129.53
CA LEU A 326 19.79 -7.77 129.20
C LEU A 326 18.72 -8.73 129.71
N TYR A 327 18.11 -9.50 128.81
CA TYR A 327 17.13 -10.51 129.15
C TYR A 327 17.80 -11.90 129.14
N LEU A 328 17.61 -12.66 130.21
CA LEU A 328 18.06 -14.04 130.34
C LEU A 328 16.86 -14.93 130.60
N ILE A 329 16.77 -16.07 129.93
CA ILE A 329 15.70 -17.05 130.14
C ILE A 329 16.36 -18.39 130.51
N GLU A 330 15.90 -18.99 131.60
CA GLU A 330 16.27 -20.36 131.95
C GLU A 330 15.50 -21.34 131.07
N GLY A 331 16.21 -22.21 130.35
CA GLY A 331 15.59 -23.20 129.48
C GLY A 331 16.60 -24.05 128.73
N ASP A 332 16.14 -25.19 128.22
CA ASP A 332 16.93 -26.02 127.31
C ASP A 332 16.80 -25.46 125.87
N PRO A 333 17.90 -25.04 125.22
CA PRO A 333 17.87 -24.55 123.84
C PRO A 333 17.30 -25.56 122.83
N GLN A 334 17.35 -26.87 123.11
CA GLN A 334 16.88 -27.90 122.17
C GLN A 334 15.38 -28.20 122.28
N SER A 335 14.75 -27.88 123.40
CA SER A 335 13.33 -28.13 123.67
C SER A 335 12.74 -26.98 124.48
N PHE A 336 12.88 -25.77 123.95
CA PHE A 336 12.37 -24.56 124.58
C PHE A 336 10.82 -24.56 124.56
N ASP A 337 10.20 -24.22 125.69
CA ASP A 337 8.73 -24.26 125.88
C ASP A 337 8.13 -22.85 125.85
N ASP A 338 7.12 -22.67 125.01
CA ASP A 338 6.48 -21.37 124.70
C ASP A 338 5.38 -20.99 125.72
N SER A 339 5.00 -21.90 126.62
CA SER A 339 3.72 -21.85 127.35
C SER A 339 3.64 -20.93 128.58
N VAL A 340 4.49 -19.90 128.68
CA VAL A 340 4.66 -19.08 129.90
C VAL A 340 3.79 -17.81 129.92
N PHE A 341 3.31 -17.31 128.78
CA PHE A 341 2.62 -16.01 128.69
C PHE A 341 1.09 -16.11 128.76
N SER A 342 0.46 -15.22 129.54
CA SER A 342 -0.98 -14.95 129.45
C SER A 342 -1.24 -13.89 128.38
N VAL A 343 -1.85 -14.31 127.27
CA VAL A 343 -1.91 -13.54 126.02
C VAL A 343 -3.34 -13.39 125.53
N ASP A 344 -3.70 -12.17 125.15
CA ASP A 344 -4.87 -11.88 124.32
C ASP A 344 -4.39 -11.46 122.92
N GLU A 345 -4.78 -12.22 121.89
CA GLU A 345 -4.41 -11.96 120.51
C GLU A 345 -5.36 -10.93 119.85
N LEU A 346 -4.79 -9.96 119.13
CA LEU A 346 -5.50 -8.93 118.37
C LEU A 346 -5.08 -8.97 116.90
N GLU A 347 -5.84 -8.29 116.03
CA GLU A 347 -5.46 -8.17 114.61
C GLU A 347 -4.11 -7.45 114.46
N LYS A 348 -3.09 -8.20 114.00
CA LYS A 348 -1.70 -7.76 113.84
C LYS A 348 -1.00 -7.25 115.11
N ALA A 349 -1.45 -7.69 116.29
CA ALA A 349 -0.83 -7.32 117.55
C ALA A 349 -1.10 -8.35 118.64
N VAL A 350 -0.27 -8.33 119.67
CA VAL A 350 -0.39 -9.18 120.86
C VAL A 350 -0.49 -8.30 122.10
N VAL A 351 -1.39 -8.67 123.01
CA VAL A 351 -1.48 -8.10 124.35
C VAL A 351 -1.04 -9.15 125.36
N VAL A 352 0.07 -8.87 126.06
CA VAL A 352 0.62 -9.77 127.07
C VAL A 352 0.39 -9.17 128.45
N LYS A 353 -0.26 -9.92 129.34
CA LYS A 353 -0.43 -9.54 130.75
C LYS A 353 0.83 -9.91 131.52
N ILE A 354 1.70 -8.93 131.78
CA ILE A 354 2.98 -9.14 132.50
C ILE A 354 2.76 -9.34 134.00
N ALA A 355 1.83 -8.57 134.59
CA ALA A 355 1.46 -8.64 136.01
C ALA A 355 0.01 -8.18 136.21
N ASP A 356 -0.53 -8.32 137.42
CA ASP A 356 -1.95 -8.00 137.71
C ASP A 356 -2.40 -6.56 137.39
N ARG A 357 -1.45 -5.64 137.20
CA ARG A 357 -1.70 -4.24 136.80
C ARG A 357 -0.85 -3.76 135.62
N GLN A 358 -0.19 -4.65 134.88
CA GLN A 358 0.71 -4.27 133.78
C GLN A 358 0.43 -5.10 132.52
N TRP A 359 0.20 -4.41 131.42
CA TRP A 359 -0.12 -4.98 130.11
C TRP A 359 0.88 -4.45 129.09
N ARG A 360 1.34 -5.31 128.19
CA ARG A 360 2.20 -4.93 127.07
C ARG A 360 1.47 -5.15 125.76
N TYR A 361 1.31 -4.09 124.99
CA TYR A 361 0.81 -4.15 123.63
C TYR A 361 2.00 -4.14 122.66
N SER A 362 2.10 -5.14 121.80
CA SER A 362 3.17 -5.27 120.81
C SER A 362 2.56 -5.52 119.44
N ARG A 363 2.82 -4.63 118.48
CA ARG A 363 2.41 -4.82 117.08
C ARG A 363 3.32 -5.80 116.39
N PHE A 364 2.78 -6.54 115.42
CA PHE A 364 3.57 -7.39 114.54
C PHE A 364 4.58 -6.52 113.78
N PRO A 365 5.88 -6.77 113.93
CA PRO A 365 6.89 -6.07 113.16
C PRO A 365 6.75 -6.45 111.68
N THR A 366 6.93 -5.49 110.79
CA THR A 366 6.99 -5.76 109.34
C THR A 366 8.19 -6.61 108.96
N LEU A 367 9.27 -6.53 109.76
CA LEU A 367 10.47 -7.34 109.66
C LEU A 367 10.72 -7.97 111.04
N PRO A 368 10.22 -9.20 111.29
CA PRO A 368 10.46 -9.89 112.55
C PRO A 368 11.93 -10.21 112.78
N LEU A 369 12.32 -10.30 114.05
CA LEU A 369 13.66 -10.74 114.42
C LEU A 369 13.82 -12.24 114.18
N PHE A 370 12.79 -13.00 114.53
CA PHE A 370 12.70 -14.45 114.34
C PHE A 370 12.42 -14.82 112.88
N GLY A 371 12.68 -16.08 112.52
CA GLY A 371 12.46 -16.61 111.18
C GLY A 371 13.45 -16.09 110.14
N ARG A 372 14.73 -15.84 110.48
CA ARG A 372 15.72 -15.33 109.50
C ARG A 372 16.11 -16.43 108.54
N ALA A 373 16.42 -17.64 109.01
CA ALA A 373 16.72 -18.79 108.17
C ALA A 373 15.54 -19.11 107.23
N ALA A 374 14.30 -19.10 107.73
CA ALA A 374 13.11 -19.28 106.89
C ALA A 374 12.96 -18.16 105.82
N ARG A 375 13.29 -16.91 106.17
CA ARG A 375 13.27 -15.77 105.24
C ARG A 375 14.37 -15.87 104.20
N GLU A 376 15.60 -16.18 104.59
CA GLU A 376 16.75 -16.33 103.69
C GLU A 376 16.51 -17.49 102.72
N ASN A 377 16.05 -18.64 103.22
CA ASN A 377 15.64 -19.76 102.38
C ASN A 377 14.55 -19.35 101.37
N ARG A 378 13.54 -18.58 101.80
CA ARG A 378 12.51 -18.06 100.89
C ARG A 378 13.10 -17.12 99.84
N ILE A 379 13.98 -16.20 100.21
CA ILE A 379 14.67 -15.29 99.28
C ILE A 379 15.48 -16.09 98.26
N GLU A 380 16.21 -17.13 98.67
CA GLU A 380 16.96 -18.00 97.76
C GLU A 380 16.03 -18.72 96.78
N THR A 381 14.90 -19.29 97.25
CA THR A 381 13.92 -19.93 96.34
C THR A 381 13.32 -18.93 95.35
N LEU A 382 13.04 -17.70 95.78
CA LEU A 382 12.54 -16.63 94.92
C LEU A 382 13.60 -16.18 93.90
N HIS A 383 14.88 -16.13 94.28
CA HIS A 383 15.98 -15.85 93.34
C HIS A 383 16.07 -16.94 92.26
N ALA A 384 15.98 -18.22 92.63
CA ALA A 384 15.96 -19.31 91.66
C ALA A 384 14.74 -19.24 90.72
N GLU A 385 13.54 -18.97 91.26
CA GLU A 385 12.32 -18.77 90.44
C GLU A 385 12.49 -17.58 89.49
N ARG A 386 13.02 -16.45 89.98
CA ARG A 386 13.30 -15.25 89.19
C ARG A 386 14.26 -15.51 88.04
N GLU A 387 15.35 -16.25 88.26
CA GLU A 387 16.30 -16.58 87.19
C GLU A 387 15.64 -17.43 86.10
N SER A 388 14.88 -18.46 86.50
CA SER A 388 14.13 -19.30 85.55
C SER A 388 13.11 -18.50 84.73
N LEU A 389 12.37 -17.58 85.38
CA LEU A 389 11.44 -16.69 84.69
C LEU A 389 12.16 -15.68 83.81
N SER A 390 13.35 -15.23 84.20
CA SER A 390 14.14 -14.29 83.39
C SER A 390 14.65 -14.95 82.11
N GLU A 391 15.07 -16.22 82.17
CA GLU A 391 15.44 -17.01 80.99
C GLU A 391 14.23 -17.19 80.06
N ARG A 392 13.10 -17.68 80.60
CA ARG A 392 11.86 -17.86 79.84
C ARG A 392 11.34 -16.55 79.24
N PHE A 393 11.45 -15.44 79.98
CA PHE A 393 11.08 -14.13 79.46
C PHE A 393 11.95 -13.70 78.27
N ALA A 394 13.26 -13.99 78.33
CA ALA A 394 14.18 -13.68 77.24
C ALA A 394 13.88 -14.51 75.98
N THR A 395 13.61 -15.81 76.13
CA THR A 395 13.25 -16.69 74.99
C THR A 395 11.93 -16.25 74.35
N LEU A 396 10.88 -16.05 75.16
CA LEU A 396 9.58 -15.57 74.66
C LEU A 396 9.68 -14.20 74.00
N SER A 397 10.47 -13.28 74.56
CA SER A 397 10.70 -11.97 73.96
C SER A 397 11.36 -12.06 72.58
N PHE A 398 12.32 -13.00 72.41
CA PHE A 398 12.95 -13.25 71.13
C PHE A 398 11.96 -13.86 70.12
N ASP A 399 11.14 -14.82 70.54
CA ASP A 399 10.14 -15.46 69.68
C ASP A 399 9.05 -14.48 69.23
N VAL A 400 8.60 -13.58 70.11
CA VAL A 400 7.69 -12.48 69.75
C VAL A 400 8.32 -11.56 68.71
N GLN A 401 9.59 -11.15 68.89
CA GLN A 401 10.28 -10.31 67.92
C GLN A 401 10.44 -11.00 66.56
N LYS A 402 10.77 -12.29 66.56
CA LYS A 402 10.89 -13.09 65.34
C LYS A 402 9.55 -13.16 64.60
N THR A 403 8.47 -13.46 65.33
CA THR A 403 7.11 -13.54 64.79
C THR A 403 6.63 -12.20 64.23
N GLN A 404 6.92 -11.10 64.93
CA GLN A 404 6.61 -9.74 64.46
C GLN A 404 7.33 -9.35 63.17
N ARG A 405 8.60 -9.74 63.03
CA ARG A 405 9.35 -9.51 61.79
C ARG A 405 8.75 -10.29 60.62
N LEU A 406 8.34 -11.54 60.85
CA LEU A 406 7.63 -12.34 59.85
C LEU A 406 6.30 -11.67 59.48
N HIS A 407 5.48 -11.30 60.46
CA HIS A 407 4.21 -10.61 60.22
C HIS A 407 4.41 -9.34 59.39
N GLN A 408 5.40 -8.49 59.70
CA GLN A 408 5.70 -7.31 58.88
C GLN A 408 6.16 -7.65 57.45
N ALA A 409 6.86 -8.77 57.24
CA ALA A 409 7.22 -9.23 55.91
C ALA A 409 5.96 -9.66 55.11
N PHE A 410 5.07 -10.45 55.72
CA PHE A 410 3.80 -10.86 55.12
C PHE A 410 2.92 -9.64 54.80
N SER A 411 2.77 -8.70 55.73
CA SER A 411 1.98 -7.47 55.51
C SER A 411 2.52 -6.61 54.38
N ARG A 412 3.85 -6.49 54.23
CA ARG A 412 4.46 -5.78 53.08
C ARG A 412 4.19 -6.50 51.76
N PHE A 413 4.32 -7.82 51.74
CA PHE A 413 4.04 -8.62 50.56
C PHE A 413 2.57 -8.52 50.14
N ILE A 414 1.64 -8.60 51.09
CA ILE A 414 0.20 -8.47 50.82
C ILE A 414 -0.13 -7.09 50.24
N GLY A 415 0.46 -6.03 50.80
CA GLY A 415 0.20 -4.67 50.35
C GLY A 415 0.78 -4.33 48.96
N SER A 416 1.85 -4.99 48.52
CA SER A 416 2.58 -4.61 47.30
C SER A 416 2.60 -5.66 46.19
N HIS A 417 2.49 -6.94 46.51
CA HIS A 417 2.88 -8.03 45.60
C HIS A 417 1.85 -9.15 45.46
N LEU A 418 0.92 -9.33 46.42
CA LEU A 418 -0.07 -10.42 46.42
C LEU A 418 -0.91 -10.50 45.14
N ALA A 419 -1.29 -9.37 44.56
CA ALA A 419 -2.12 -9.34 43.35
C ALA A 419 -1.42 -9.88 42.10
N VAL A 420 -0.08 -9.89 42.07
CA VAL A 420 0.72 -10.23 40.89
C VAL A 420 1.54 -11.51 41.10
N ALA A 421 1.87 -11.87 42.34
CA ALA A 421 2.77 -12.99 42.65
C ALA A 421 2.28 -14.36 42.13
N PHE A 422 0.96 -14.58 42.09
CA PHE A 422 0.36 -15.88 41.74
C PHE A 422 -0.14 -15.97 40.30
N GLU A 423 0.22 -15.00 39.46
CA GLU A 423 -0.13 -15.04 38.05
C GLU A 423 0.93 -15.75 37.22
N ASP A 424 0.54 -16.19 36.03
CA ASP A 424 1.43 -16.85 35.08
C ASP A 424 2.64 -15.97 34.73
N ASP A 425 3.78 -16.61 34.43
CA ASP A 425 5.01 -15.91 34.06
C ASP A 425 4.80 -15.05 32.80
N PRO A 426 4.87 -13.71 32.92
CA PRO A 426 4.71 -12.82 31.78
C PRO A 426 5.81 -13.01 30.73
N GLU A 427 7.01 -13.48 31.10
CA GLU A 427 8.06 -13.76 30.12
C GLU A 427 7.72 -14.93 29.20
N GLU A 428 7.10 -15.99 29.74
CA GLU A 428 6.66 -17.12 28.92
C GLU A 428 5.56 -16.71 27.94
N GLU A 429 4.57 -15.91 28.38
CA GLU A 429 3.58 -15.35 27.47
C GLU A 429 4.24 -14.46 26.41
N ILE A 430 5.17 -13.57 26.78
CA ILE A 430 5.90 -12.71 25.84
C ILE A 430 6.65 -13.55 24.80
N ARG A 431 7.28 -14.67 25.18
CA ARG A 431 7.96 -15.56 24.22
C ARG A 431 6.97 -16.16 23.21
N LYS A 432 5.80 -16.62 23.66
CA LYS A 432 4.72 -17.14 22.79
C LYS A 432 4.16 -16.06 21.87
N LEU A 433 3.96 -14.84 22.37
CA LEU A 433 3.48 -13.72 21.57
C LEU A 433 4.52 -13.28 20.53
N ASN A 434 5.80 -13.26 20.89
CA ASN A 434 6.89 -12.93 19.96
C ASN A 434 7.07 -13.98 18.86
N SER A 435 6.93 -15.28 19.17
CA SER A 435 6.97 -16.33 18.14
C SER A 435 5.79 -16.17 17.17
N ARG A 436 4.59 -15.92 17.69
CA ARG A 436 3.40 -15.64 16.86
C ARG A 436 3.57 -14.37 16.02
N ARG A 437 4.18 -13.31 16.60
CA ARG A 437 4.51 -12.08 15.86
C ARG A 437 5.44 -12.36 14.69
N GLY A 438 6.50 -13.15 14.90
CA GLY A 438 7.42 -13.54 13.83
C GLY A 438 6.78 -14.43 12.75
N GLU A 439 5.76 -15.22 13.08
CA GLU A 439 4.93 -15.92 12.09
C GLU A 439 4.09 -14.95 11.26
N LEU A 440 3.41 -14.01 11.91
CA LEU A 440 2.58 -13.01 11.23
C LEU A 440 3.42 -12.08 10.35
N GLU A 441 4.60 -11.64 10.81
CA GLU A 441 5.53 -10.83 10.01
C GLU A 441 5.98 -11.59 8.75
N ARG A 442 6.29 -12.89 8.88
CA ARG A 442 6.64 -13.73 7.72
C ARG A 442 5.46 -13.90 6.77
N ALA A 443 4.26 -14.15 7.28
CA ALA A 443 3.05 -14.26 6.49
C ALA A 443 2.75 -12.95 5.75
N LEU A 444 2.89 -11.80 6.43
CA LEU A 444 2.68 -10.48 5.84
C LEU A 444 3.69 -10.19 4.72
N ASN A 445 4.98 -10.53 4.92
CA ASN A 445 5.99 -10.38 3.88
C ASN A 445 5.72 -11.29 2.67
N ALA A 446 5.28 -12.52 2.89
CA ALA A 446 4.87 -13.43 1.82
C ALA A 446 3.67 -12.86 1.04
N HIS A 447 2.64 -12.41 1.74
CA HIS A 447 1.47 -11.76 1.14
C HIS A 447 1.84 -10.49 0.37
N GLU A 448 2.78 -9.67 0.86
CA GLU A 448 3.24 -8.48 0.13
C GLU A 448 4.00 -8.84 -1.16
N SER A 449 4.85 -9.87 -1.12
CA SER A 449 5.52 -10.42 -2.31
C SER A 449 4.51 -10.93 -3.34
N ASP A 450 3.54 -11.76 -2.92
CA ASP A 450 2.52 -12.33 -3.80
C ASP A 450 1.64 -11.23 -4.41
N ASN A 451 1.25 -10.24 -3.62
CA ASN A 451 0.48 -9.09 -4.11
C ASN A 451 1.29 -8.25 -5.11
N GLN A 452 2.58 -8.06 -4.89
CA GLN A 452 3.45 -7.37 -5.84
C GLN A 452 3.54 -8.13 -7.18
N GLN A 453 3.66 -9.47 -7.14
CA GLN A 453 3.63 -10.29 -8.35
C GLN A 453 2.29 -10.20 -9.08
N ASN A 454 1.17 -10.29 -8.36
CA ASN A 454 -0.18 -10.16 -8.94
C ASN A 454 -0.38 -8.78 -9.58
N ARG A 455 0.14 -7.72 -8.96
CA ARG A 455 0.07 -6.36 -9.50
C ARG A 455 0.86 -6.21 -10.80
N VAL A 456 2.06 -6.77 -10.88
CA VAL A 456 2.85 -6.78 -12.12
C VAL A 456 2.11 -7.55 -13.21
N GLN A 457 1.54 -8.72 -12.90
CA GLN A 457 0.74 -9.48 -13.87
C GLN A 457 -0.51 -8.73 -14.32
N TYR A 458 -1.16 -8.00 -13.41
CA TYR A 458 -2.32 -7.18 -13.71
C TYR A 458 -1.97 -6.04 -14.68
N GLU A 459 -0.87 -5.34 -14.44
CA GLU A 459 -0.38 -4.28 -15.34
C GLU A 459 -0.02 -4.84 -16.72
N GLN A 460 0.68 -5.97 -16.79
CA GLN A 460 1.00 -6.66 -18.04
C GLN A 460 -0.25 -7.09 -18.83
N ALA A 461 -1.25 -7.66 -18.15
CA ALA A 461 -2.51 -8.06 -18.78
C ALA A 461 -3.28 -6.84 -19.30
N LYS A 462 -3.31 -5.73 -18.55
CA LYS A 462 -3.95 -4.48 -18.94
C LYS A 462 -3.28 -3.83 -20.15
N GLU A 463 -1.95 -3.85 -20.20
CA GLU A 463 -1.20 -3.41 -21.39
C GLU A 463 -1.49 -4.29 -22.60
N GLY A 464 -1.60 -5.61 -22.40
CA GLY A 464 -2.00 -6.57 -23.44
C GLY A 464 -3.39 -6.26 -24.01
N VAL A 465 -4.39 -6.05 -23.15
CA VAL A 465 -5.75 -5.67 -23.56
C VAL A 465 -5.76 -4.32 -24.27
N SER A 466 -5.00 -3.33 -23.80
CA SER A 466 -4.89 -2.02 -24.46
C SER A 466 -4.32 -2.12 -25.88
N ALA A 467 -3.32 -2.99 -26.08
CA ALA A 467 -2.77 -3.26 -27.41
C ALA A 467 -3.79 -3.99 -28.30
N LEU A 468 -4.51 -4.98 -27.78
CA LEU A 468 -5.56 -5.70 -28.51
C LEU A 468 -6.73 -4.80 -28.90
N ASN A 469 -7.18 -3.91 -28.00
CA ASN A 469 -8.26 -2.95 -28.30
C ASN A 469 -7.93 -2.02 -29.48
N ARG A 470 -6.64 -1.82 -29.79
CA ARG A 470 -6.21 -1.07 -30.99
C ARG A 470 -6.20 -1.93 -32.26
N LEU A 471 -5.99 -3.24 -32.12
CA LEU A 471 -5.92 -4.22 -33.21
C LEU A 471 -7.28 -4.78 -33.59
N LEU A 472 -8.18 -5.04 -32.63
CA LEU A 472 -9.49 -5.65 -32.84
C LEU A 472 -10.34 -4.95 -33.93
N PRO A 473 -10.44 -3.61 -33.97
CA PRO A 473 -11.20 -2.93 -35.03
C PRO A 473 -10.60 -3.10 -36.44
N ARG A 474 -9.34 -3.54 -36.54
CA ARG A 474 -8.57 -3.69 -37.78
C ARG A 474 -8.42 -5.14 -38.22
N LEU A 475 -9.03 -6.11 -37.52
CA LEU A 475 -8.96 -7.53 -37.89
C LEU A 475 -9.44 -7.78 -39.32
N ASN A 476 -10.54 -7.13 -39.71
CA ASN A 476 -11.08 -7.24 -41.07
C ASN A 476 -10.12 -6.73 -42.16
N LEU A 477 -9.26 -5.77 -41.83
CA LEU A 477 -8.22 -5.26 -42.74
C LEU A 477 -7.00 -6.18 -42.77
N LEU A 478 -6.65 -6.77 -41.63
CA LEU A 478 -5.54 -7.73 -41.52
C LEU A 478 -5.82 -9.05 -42.23
N ALA A 479 -7.09 -9.47 -42.27
CA ALA A 479 -7.51 -10.69 -42.94
C ALA A 479 -7.68 -10.55 -44.47
N ASP A 480 -7.59 -9.33 -45.03
CA ASP A 480 -7.72 -9.11 -46.48
C ASP A 480 -6.37 -9.19 -47.19
N ASP A 481 -5.99 -10.40 -47.57
CA ASP A 481 -4.76 -10.67 -48.35
C ASP A 481 -4.85 -10.13 -49.79
N THR A 482 -6.06 -9.81 -50.29
CA THR A 482 -6.29 -9.38 -51.67
C THR A 482 -6.14 -7.87 -51.88
N LEU A 483 -5.93 -7.11 -50.80
CA LEU A 483 -5.93 -5.65 -50.85
C LEU A 483 -4.74 -5.09 -51.63
N ALA A 484 -3.56 -5.71 -51.51
CA ALA A 484 -2.39 -5.37 -52.30
C ALA A 484 -2.62 -5.60 -53.80
N ASP A 485 -3.13 -6.78 -54.18
CA ASP A 485 -3.44 -7.11 -55.58
C ASP A 485 -4.46 -6.14 -56.19
N ARG A 486 -5.44 -5.69 -55.40
CA ARG A 486 -6.45 -4.69 -55.84
C ARG A 486 -5.88 -3.28 -56.01
N VAL A 487 -4.86 -2.91 -55.23
CA VAL A 487 -4.12 -1.66 -55.42
C VAL A 487 -3.35 -1.72 -56.72
N ASP A 488 -2.65 -2.82 -56.96
CA ASP A 488 -1.87 -3.04 -58.19
C ASP A 488 -2.76 -3.02 -59.44
N GLU A 489 -3.92 -3.71 -59.41
CA GLU A 489 -4.88 -3.71 -60.52
C GLU A 489 -5.41 -2.29 -60.84
N ILE A 490 -5.67 -1.48 -59.81
CA ILE A 490 -6.15 -0.09 -60.00
C ILE A 490 -5.03 0.85 -60.42
N GLN A 491 -3.79 0.60 -60.00
CA GLN A 491 -2.60 1.30 -60.48
C GLN A 491 -2.43 1.09 -61.99
N GLU A 492 -2.48 -0.16 -62.46
CA GLU A 492 -2.38 -0.49 -63.89
C GLU A 492 -3.48 0.20 -64.71
N ARG A 493 -4.75 0.10 -64.27
CA ARG A 493 -5.88 0.78 -64.94
C ARG A 493 -5.75 2.30 -64.91
N LEU A 494 -5.18 2.86 -63.84
CA LEU A 494 -4.95 4.28 -63.75
C LEU A 494 -3.86 4.71 -64.73
N ASP A 495 -2.80 3.93 -64.89
CA ASP A 495 -1.72 4.22 -65.84
C ASP A 495 -2.24 4.23 -67.29
N GLU A 496 -3.05 3.23 -67.68
CA GLU A 496 -3.75 3.21 -68.98
C GLU A 496 -4.63 4.47 -69.17
N ALA A 497 -5.41 4.83 -68.15
CA ALA A 497 -6.25 6.03 -68.19
C ALA A 497 -5.42 7.33 -68.24
N GLN A 498 -4.24 7.38 -67.63
CA GLN A 498 -3.33 8.52 -67.68
C GLN A 498 -2.68 8.68 -69.05
N GLU A 499 -2.34 7.59 -69.72
CA GLU A 499 -1.88 7.61 -71.11
C GLU A 499 -2.97 8.16 -72.04
N ALA A 500 -4.22 7.73 -71.85
CA ALA A 500 -5.38 8.28 -72.57
C ALA A 500 -5.57 9.79 -72.31
N VAL A 501 -5.40 10.25 -71.05
CA VAL A 501 -5.43 11.70 -70.72
C VAL A 501 -4.34 12.45 -71.49
N ARG A 502 -3.10 11.92 -71.53
CA ARG A 502 -1.99 12.56 -72.27
C ARG A 502 -2.28 12.61 -73.77
N PHE A 503 -2.83 11.55 -74.35
CA PHE A 503 -3.19 11.52 -75.77
C PHE A 503 -4.27 12.55 -76.11
N ILE A 504 -5.33 12.69 -75.30
CA ILE A 504 -6.36 13.71 -75.55
C ILE A 504 -5.81 15.12 -75.37
N GLN A 505 -4.91 15.34 -74.41
CA GLN A 505 -4.25 16.64 -74.26
C GLN A 505 -3.41 17.00 -75.49
N GLN A 506 -2.71 16.02 -76.08
CA GLN A 506 -1.86 16.24 -77.25
C GLN A 506 -2.66 16.34 -78.57
N HIS A 507 -3.62 15.44 -78.78
CA HIS A 507 -4.31 15.24 -80.07
C HIS A 507 -5.81 15.57 -80.05
N GLY A 508 -6.41 15.85 -78.89
CA GLY A 508 -7.86 16.05 -78.75
C GLY A 508 -8.40 17.23 -79.56
N ASN A 509 -7.61 18.31 -79.68
CA ASN A 509 -7.94 19.47 -80.52
C ASN A 509 -7.86 19.16 -82.02
N GLN A 510 -6.95 18.27 -82.42
CA GLN A 510 -6.79 17.85 -83.81
C GLN A 510 -7.92 16.89 -84.20
N LEU A 511 -8.28 15.95 -83.32
CA LEU A 511 -9.41 15.03 -83.50
C LEU A 511 -10.75 15.79 -83.59
N ALA A 512 -10.97 16.81 -82.76
CA ALA A 512 -12.20 17.62 -82.81
C ALA A 512 -12.33 18.43 -84.12
N LYS A 513 -11.20 18.83 -84.73
CA LYS A 513 -11.19 19.50 -86.05
C LYS A 513 -11.33 18.52 -87.21
N LEU A 514 -10.85 17.29 -87.03
CA LEU A 514 -10.92 16.22 -88.02
C LEU A 514 -12.37 15.72 -88.18
N GLU A 515 -13.08 15.50 -87.07
CA GLU A 515 -14.43 14.93 -87.00
C GLU A 515 -15.46 15.48 -88.04
N PRO A 516 -15.61 16.81 -88.24
CA PRO A 516 -16.56 17.34 -89.22
C PRO A 516 -16.10 17.22 -90.69
N ILE A 517 -14.79 17.04 -90.96
CA ILE A 517 -14.22 17.08 -92.31
C ILE A 517 -13.79 15.67 -92.77
N VAL A 518 -13.86 14.64 -91.92
CA VAL A 518 -13.46 13.26 -92.26
C VAL A 518 -14.12 12.78 -93.54
N SER A 519 -15.43 13.01 -93.71
CA SER A 519 -16.24 12.60 -94.88
C SER A 519 -15.60 12.94 -96.23
N VAL A 520 -14.79 14.01 -96.29
CA VAL A 520 -14.12 14.49 -97.51
C VAL A 520 -12.95 13.58 -97.93
N LEU A 521 -12.32 12.86 -96.99
CA LEU A 521 -11.23 11.92 -97.27
C LEU A 521 -11.68 10.68 -98.07
N GLN A 522 -12.98 10.44 -98.22
CA GLN A 522 -13.52 9.29 -98.96
C GLN A 522 -13.39 9.45 -100.48
N SER A 523 -13.40 10.68 -100.97
CA SER A 523 -13.32 10.99 -102.40
C SER A 523 -12.09 11.84 -102.65
N ASP A 524 -10.96 11.21 -102.98
CA ASP A 524 -9.76 11.93 -103.39
C ASP A 524 -10.05 12.66 -104.72
N PRO A 525 -9.94 14.00 -104.76
CA PRO A 525 -10.07 14.73 -106.00
C PRO A 525 -8.79 14.58 -106.85
N GLU A 526 -8.45 13.36 -107.24
CA GLU A 526 -7.33 13.05 -108.17
C GLU A 526 -7.52 13.74 -109.53
N GLN A 527 -8.78 13.96 -109.93
CA GLN A 527 -9.16 14.66 -111.15
C GLN A 527 -9.06 16.19 -111.03
N PHE A 528 -8.71 16.75 -109.86
CA PHE A 528 -8.63 18.21 -109.71
C PHE A 528 -7.54 18.84 -110.56
N GLU A 529 -6.37 18.20 -110.68
CA GLU A 529 -5.29 18.69 -111.54
C GLU A 529 -5.71 18.63 -113.03
N GLN A 530 -6.34 17.53 -113.46
CA GLN A 530 -6.87 17.39 -114.82
C GLN A 530 -7.99 18.40 -115.12
N LEU A 531 -8.94 18.59 -114.18
CA LEU A 531 -10.00 19.59 -114.31
C LEU A 531 -9.43 21.01 -114.41
N LYS A 532 -8.30 21.29 -113.74
CA LYS A 532 -7.63 22.61 -113.77
C LYS A 532 -7.03 22.88 -115.14
N GLU A 533 -6.43 21.87 -115.74
CA GLU A 533 -5.93 21.92 -117.12
C GLU A 533 -7.06 22.07 -118.13
N ASP A 534 -8.14 21.28 -117.98
CA ASP A 534 -9.32 21.33 -118.86
C ASP A 534 -10.03 22.69 -118.80
N TYR A 535 -10.17 23.29 -117.61
CA TYR A 535 -10.73 24.62 -117.43
C TYR A 535 -9.87 25.69 -118.11
N ALA A 536 -8.54 25.61 -117.97
CA ALA A 536 -7.62 26.53 -118.62
C ALA A 536 -7.69 26.43 -120.16
N TYR A 537 -7.82 25.21 -120.69
CA TYR A 537 -7.98 24.96 -122.13
C TYR A 537 -9.32 25.47 -122.67
N ALA A 538 -10.43 25.22 -121.95
CA ALA A 538 -11.75 25.73 -122.32
C ALA A 538 -11.81 27.27 -122.31
N GLN A 539 -11.13 27.91 -121.35
CA GLN A 539 -11.02 29.37 -121.28
C GLN A 539 -10.28 29.96 -122.49
N GLN A 540 -9.22 29.30 -122.97
CA GLN A 540 -8.52 29.71 -124.19
C GLN A 540 -9.41 29.53 -125.43
N THR A 541 -10.05 28.38 -125.57
CA THR A 541 -10.94 28.07 -126.70
C THR A 541 -12.10 29.07 -126.83
N GLN A 542 -12.69 29.48 -125.70
CA GLN A 542 -13.75 30.49 -125.67
C GLN A 542 -13.27 31.88 -126.10
N ARG A 543 -12.03 32.26 -125.71
CA ARG A 543 -11.42 33.53 -126.17
C ARG A 543 -11.20 33.53 -127.68
N ASP A 544 -10.70 32.43 -128.23
CA ASP A 544 -10.41 32.32 -129.66
C ASP A 544 -11.70 32.31 -130.50
N ALA A 545 -12.71 31.55 -130.09
CA ALA A 545 -14.02 31.50 -130.76
C ALA A 545 -14.71 32.88 -130.78
N ARG A 546 -14.63 33.62 -129.67
CA ARG A 546 -15.17 34.99 -129.56
C ARG A 546 -14.43 35.98 -130.46
N GLN A 547 -13.11 35.88 -130.58
CA GLN A 547 -12.34 36.73 -131.50
C GLN A 547 -12.69 36.44 -132.97
N GLN A 548 -12.89 35.18 -133.32
CA GLN A 548 -13.30 34.75 -134.66
C GLN A 548 -14.71 35.23 -135.02
N ALA A 549 -15.68 35.02 -134.13
CA ALA A 549 -17.06 35.50 -134.32
C ALA A 549 -17.12 37.03 -134.46
N PHE A 550 -16.34 37.76 -133.66
CA PHE A 550 -16.27 39.22 -133.74
C PHE A 550 -15.66 39.72 -135.06
N ALA A 551 -14.59 39.07 -135.54
CA ALA A 551 -13.96 39.41 -136.81
C ALA A 551 -14.92 39.21 -138.01
N LEU A 552 -15.71 38.13 -138.01
CA LEU A 552 -16.74 37.89 -139.02
C LEU A 552 -17.91 38.88 -138.93
N ALA A 553 -18.32 39.25 -137.71
CA ALA A 553 -19.35 40.29 -137.51
C ALA A 553 -18.92 41.65 -138.06
N GLU A 554 -17.63 42.00 -137.94
CA GLU A 554 -17.08 43.23 -138.53
C GLU A 554 -17.15 43.22 -140.07
N VAL A 555 -17.00 42.05 -140.71
CA VAL A 555 -17.14 41.89 -142.17
C VAL A 555 -18.59 42.02 -142.62
N VAL A 556 -19.52 41.33 -141.95
CA VAL A 556 -20.95 41.36 -142.29
C VAL A 556 -21.52 42.78 -142.17
N GLN A 557 -21.20 43.51 -141.11
CA GLN A 557 -21.67 44.89 -140.94
C GLN A 557 -21.15 45.86 -142.02
N ARG A 558 -20.00 45.55 -142.63
CA ARG A 558 -19.37 46.38 -143.67
C ARG A 558 -19.69 45.94 -145.09
N ARG A 559 -20.54 44.93 -145.27
CA ARG A 559 -20.96 44.36 -146.57
C ARG A 559 -21.59 45.39 -147.53
N ALA A 560 -22.19 46.47 -147.02
CA ALA A 560 -22.85 47.50 -147.83
C ALA A 560 -21.91 48.52 -148.49
N HIS A 561 -20.60 48.47 -148.22
CA HIS A 561 -19.62 49.52 -148.56
C HIS A 561 -18.59 49.13 -149.61
#